data_AF-A0A5B7A1F5-F1
#
_entry.id   AF-A0A5B7A1F5-F1
#
_cell.length_a   1.000
_cell.length_b   1.000
_cell.length_c   1.000
_cell.angle_alpha   90.00
_cell.angle_beta   90.00
_cell.angle_gamma   90.00
#
_symmetry.space_group_name_H-M   'P 1'
#
loop_
_entity.id
_entity.type
_entity.pdbx_description
1 polymer ?
#
loop_
_entity_poly.entity_id
_entity_poly.type
_entity_poly.pdbx_seq_one_letter_code
_entity_poly.pdbx_strand_id
1 'polypeptide(L)'
;MGKKPVKYCVVDAFTDSPFKGNPAAVCLLEEERDEEWLQAVAREFNISETCYLTRLTDPDSDIQDSSNTTTNPRFRLRWFTPVAEVKLCGHATLAAAHFLFTSGSVSANIIEFLTLSGVLTAKRVPEAQKSDSLNLLNGEAQECFSIELDFPIVPMTEFNCAEVSSISKALGGANSVMEIKKTTADDLFVVLASGKAVADVKPQFDEIQKCPGRGIIVTGLAPPGSGFDF
;
A
#
# COMPACT_ATOMS: atom_id res chain seq x y z
N MET A 1 -20.02 -10.10 -29.13
CA MET A 1 -19.85 -8.78 -28.47
C MET A 1 -18.37 -8.62 -28.18
N GLY A 2 -17.71 -7.60 -28.73
CA GLY A 2 -16.26 -7.41 -28.52
C GLY A 2 -16.01 -7.06 -27.05
N LYS A 3 -15.05 -7.74 -26.40
CA LYS A 3 -14.62 -7.37 -25.05
C LYS A 3 -14.03 -5.96 -25.11
N LYS A 4 -14.54 -5.03 -24.30
CA LYS A 4 -14.00 -3.67 -24.22
C LYS A 4 -12.58 -3.71 -23.64
N PRO A 5 -11.66 -2.88 -24.15
CA PRO A 5 -10.32 -2.76 -23.57
C PRO A 5 -10.39 -2.22 -22.15
N VAL A 6 -9.47 -2.66 -21.29
CA VAL A 6 -9.32 -2.16 -19.92
C VAL A 6 -8.15 -1.18 -19.90
N LYS A 7 -8.38 0.01 -19.32
CA LYS A 7 -7.30 0.96 -19.06
C LYS A 7 -6.55 0.52 -17.81
N TYR A 8 -5.24 0.43 -17.90
CA TYR A 8 -4.40 0.16 -16.74
C TYR A 8 -3.17 1.08 -16.75
N CYS A 9 -2.58 1.24 -15.58
CA CYS A 9 -1.22 1.74 -15.43
C CYS A 9 -0.47 0.89 -14.41
N VAL A 10 0.86 0.96 -14.42
CA VAL A 10 1.70 0.44 -13.33
C VAL A 10 2.26 1.63 -12.59
N VAL A 11 2.09 1.65 -11.27
CA VAL A 11 2.56 2.73 -10.40
C VAL A 11 3.54 2.16 -9.39
N ASP A 12 4.74 2.73 -9.35
CA ASP A 12 5.76 2.45 -8.36
C ASP A 12 5.43 3.23 -7.07
N ALA A 13 4.88 2.55 -6.07
CA ALA A 13 4.48 3.17 -4.80
C ALA A 13 5.69 3.40 -3.88
N PHE A 14 5.59 4.41 -3.00
CA PHE A 14 6.63 4.83 -2.05
C PHE A 14 7.93 5.33 -2.71
N THR A 15 7.84 5.90 -3.91
CA THR A 15 8.99 6.51 -4.59
C THR A 15 8.54 7.64 -5.52
N ASP A 16 9.46 8.55 -5.83
CA ASP A 16 9.36 9.58 -6.87
C ASP A 16 10.12 9.21 -8.15
N SER A 17 10.76 8.04 -8.17
CA SER A 17 11.69 7.61 -9.20
C SER A 17 11.24 6.29 -9.83
N PRO A 18 11.23 6.17 -11.17
CA PRO A 18 10.87 4.90 -11.83
C PRO A 18 11.77 3.74 -11.40
N PHE A 19 11.20 2.53 -11.36
CA PHE A 19 11.90 1.27 -11.05
C PHE A 19 12.43 1.21 -9.60
N LYS A 20 11.84 1.99 -8.71
CA LYS A 20 12.07 1.97 -7.26
C LYS A 20 10.74 1.72 -6.55
N GLY A 21 10.77 1.62 -5.22
CA GLY A 21 9.55 1.39 -4.46
C GLY A 21 8.94 0.01 -4.72
N ASN A 22 7.61 -0.08 -4.64
CA ASN A 22 6.86 -1.32 -4.87
C ASN A 22 5.78 -1.12 -5.95
N PRO A 23 5.91 -1.79 -7.12
CA PRO A 23 4.97 -1.62 -8.22
C PRO A 23 3.61 -2.25 -7.92
N ALA A 24 2.54 -1.58 -8.33
CA ALA A 24 1.20 -2.13 -8.40
C ALA A 24 0.55 -1.81 -9.76
N ALA A 25 -0.17 -2.78 -10.33
CA ALA A 25 -0.98 -2.58 -11.52
C ALA A 25 -2.35 -2.07 -11.10
N VAL A 26 -2.77 -0.93 -11.65
CA VAL A 26 -4.05 -0.30 -11.36
C VAL A 26 -4.93 -0.42 -12.60
N CYS A 27 -6.00 -1.19 -12.50
CA CYS A 27 -6.97 -1.39 -13.58
C CYS A 27 -8.25 -0.59 -13.31
N LEU A 28 -8.62 0.32 -14.21
CA LEU A 28 -9.89 1.03 -14.15
C LEU A 28 -10.94 0.30 -14.99
N LEU A 29 -11.98 -0.20 -14.32
CA LEU A 29 -13.06 -0.98 -14.91
C LEU A 29 -14.32 -0.11 -15.07
N GLU A 30 -14.99 -0.25 -16.22
CA GLU A 30 -16.31 0.36 -16.43
C GLU A 30 -17.42 -0.35 -15.64
N GLU A 31 -17.26 -1.65 -15.43
CA GLU A 31 -18.18 -2.54 -14.73
C GLU A 31 -17.37 -3.58 -13.96
N GLU A 32 -17.95 -4.13 -12.89
CA GLU A 32 -17.30 -5.21 -12.16
C GLU A 32 -17.09 -6.45 -13.03
N ARG A 33 -16.00 -7.15 -12.76
CA ARG A 33 -15.68 -8.44 -13.35
C ARG A 33 -15.76 -9.52 -12.29
N ASP A 34 -16.04 -10.74 -12.73
CA ASP A 34 -16.02 -11.91 -11.87
C ASP A 34 -14.61 -12.18 -11.32
N GLU A 35 -14.55 -12.92 -10.22
CA GLU A 35 -13.31 -13.23 -9.51
C GLU A 35 -12.33 -14.03 -10.36
N GLU A 36 -12.82 -14.93 -11.22
CA GLU A 36 -11.97 -15.74 -12.10
C GLU A 36 -11.18 -14.85 -13.07
N TRP A 37 -11.86 -13.86 -13.67
CA TRP A 37 -11.24 -12.89 -14.57
C TRP A 37 -10.24 -12.01 -13.82
N LEU A 38 -10.62 -11.48 -12.65
CA LEU A 38 -9.73 -10.64 -11.83
C LEU A 38 -8.48 -11.40 -11.39
N GLN A 39 -8.63 -12.66 -11.01
CA GLN A 39 -7.50 -13.51 -10.63
C GLN A 39 -6.62 -13.86 -11.84
N ALA A 40 -7.21 -14.08 -13.01
CA ALA A 40 -6.47 -14.34 -14.25
C ALA A 40 -5.61 -13.15 -14.68
N VAL A 41 -6.15 -11.93 -14.61
CA VAL A 41 -5.38 -10.72 -14.94
C VAL A 41 -4.29 -10.45 -13.93
N ALA A 42 -4.54 -10.65 -12.64
CA ALA A 42 -3.50 -10.49 -11.61
C ALA A 42 -2.34 -11.48 -11.80
N ARG A 43 -2.67 -12.72 -12.22
CA ARG A 43 -1.67 -13.72 -12.57
C ARG A 43 -0.88 -13.37 -13.83
N GLU A 44 -1.53 -12.77 -14.83
CA GLU A 44 -0.87 -12.31 -16.06
C GLU A 44 0.15 -11.20 -15.78
N PHE A 45 -0.20 -10.22 -14.93
CA PHE A 45 0.74 -9.18 -14.53
C PHE A 45 1.91 -9.74 -13.71
N ASN A 46 1.67 -10.74 -12.86
CA ASN A 46 2.68 -11.42 -12.04
C ASN A 46 3.60 -10.47 -11.25
N ILE A 47 3.03 -9.39 -10.73
CA ILE A 47 3.66 -8.48 -9.76
C ILE A 47 3.00 -8.69 -8.38
N SER A 48 3.54 -8.05 -7.34
CA SER A 48 3.07 -8.19 -5.96
C SER A 48 1.53 -8.09 -5.88
N GLU A 49 0.96 -6.99 -6.39
CA GLU A 49 -0.48 -6.76 -6.37
C GLU A 49 -1.00 -6.09 -7.65
N THR A 50 -2.17 -6.57 -8.10
CA THR A 50 -3.04 -5.89 -9.08
C THR A 50 -4.29 -5.41 -8.37
N CYS A 51 -4.62 -4.13 -8.52
CA CYS A 51 -5.81 -3.54 -7.96
C CYS A 51 -6.82 -3.11 -9.03
N TYR A 52 -8.10 -3.25 -8.71
CA TYR A 52 -9.21 -3.02 -9.62
C TYR A 52 -10.12 -1.95 -9.05
N LEU A 53 -10.31 -0.88 -9.83
CA LEU A 53 -11.17 0.25 -9.51
C LEU A 53 -12.46 0.16 -10.33
N THR A 54 -13.60 0.24 -9.66
CA THR A 54 -14.90 0.46 -10.31
C THR A 54 -15.55 1.67 -9.67
N ARG A 55 -15.90 2.70 -10.45
CA ARG A 55 -16.53 3.90 -9.92
C ARG A 55 -17.92 3.57 -9.39
N LEU A 56 -18.24 4.04 -8.20
CA LEU A 56 -19.59 3.95 -7.65
C LEU A 56 -20.33 5.23 -8.02
N THR A 57 -21.43 5.09 -8.74
CA THR A 57 -22.40 6.17 -8.93
C THR A 57 -23.44 6.07 -7.82
N ASP A 58 -23.50 7.04 -6.92
CA ASP A 58 -24.66 7.13 -6.04
C ASP A 58 -25.83 7.65 -6.89
N PRO A 59 -26.96 6.92 -6.99
CA PRO A 59 -28.11 7.37 -7.78
C PRO A 59 -28.65 8.74 -7.33
N ASP A 60 -28.37 9.16 -6.09
CA ASP A 60 -28.76 10.46 -5.54
C ASP A 60 -27.69 11.57 -5.71
N SER A 61 -26.50 11.27 -6.22
CA SER A 61 -25.42 12.27 -6.39
C SER A 61 -25.59 13.20 -7.60
N ASP A 62 -26.50 12.86 -8.53
CA ASP A 62 -26.90 13.73 -9.65
C ASP A 62 -28.05 14.68 -9.29
N ILE A 63 -28.62 14.56 -8.08
CA ILE A 63 -29.47 15.62 -7.52
C ILE A 63 -28.51 16.66 -6.94
N GLN A 64 -28.26 17.72 -7.71
CA GLN A 64 -27.74 18.98 -7.16
C GLN A 64 -28.77 19.52 -6.16
N ASP A 65 -28.79 18.95 -4.96
CA ASP A 65 -29.45 19.57 -3.84
C ASP A 65 -28.69 20.86 -3.55
N SER A 66 -29.43 21.93 -3.29
CA SER A 66 -28.89 23.26 -3.00
C SER A 66 -28.27 23.34 -1.60
N SER A 67 -27.97 22.19 -1.00
CA SER A 67 -27.20 22.00 0.22
C SER A 67 -25.76 21.64 -0.15
N ASN A 68 -24.79 22.40 0.37
CA ASN A 68 -23.36 22.30 0.08
C ASN A 68 -22.67 20.99 0.59
N THR A 69 -23.33 19.84 0.48
CA THR A 69 -22.71 18.54 0.80
C THR A 69 -22.20 17.87 -0.47
N THR A 70 -21.05 18.33 -0.96
CA THR A 70 -20.23 17.58 -1.93
C THR A 70 -19.82 16.25 -1.30
N THR A 71 -20.38 15.14 -1.79
CA THR A 71 -19.94 13.79 -1.45
C THR A 71 -18.60 13.50 -2.13
N ASN A 72 -17.67 12.86 -1.41
CA ASN A 72 -16.39 12.45 -1.99
C ASN A 72 -16.63 11.42 -3.10
N PRO A 73 -15.81 11.40 -4.17
CA PRO A 73 -15.88 10.34 -5.17
C PRO A 73 -15.60 8.98 -4.53
N ARG A 74 -16.45 8.00 -4.82
CA ARG A 74 -16.41 6.66 -4.24
C ARG A 74 -16.06 5.62 -5.31
N PHE A 75 -15.18 4.69 -4.97
CA PHE A 75 -14.78 3.59 -5.84
C PHE A 75 -14.83 2.28 -5.06
N ARG A 76 -15.26 1.20 -5.71
CA ARG A 76 -14.93 -0.14 -5.24
C ARG A 76 -13.48 -0.44 -5.59
N LEU A 77 -12.73 -0.90 -4.61
CA LEU A 77 -11.32 -1.25 -4.75
C LEU A 77 -11.11 -2.67 -4.24
N ARG A 78 -10.56 -3.52 -5.11
CA ARG A 78 -10.19 -4.91 -4.82
C ARG A 78 -8.73 -5.13 -5.15
N TRP A 79 -8.03 -5.97 -4.40
CA TRP A 79 -6.62 -6.28 -4.60
C TRP A 79 -6.40 -7.76 -4.73
N PHE A 80 -5.62 -8.13 -5.74
CA PHE A 80 -5.29 -9.51 -6.03
C PHE A 80 -3.78 -9.65 -6.11
N THR A 81 -3.26 -10.63 -5.37
CA THR A 81 -1.98 -11.24 -5.68
C THR A 81 -2.13 -12.14 -6.91
N PRO A 82 -1.05 -12.69 -7.47
CA PRO A 82 -1.15 -13.68 -8.55
C PRO A 82 -1.91 -14.97 -8.19
N VAL A 83 -2.19 -15.20 -6.90
CA VAL A 83 -2.79 -16.45 -6.40
C VAL A 83 -4.12 -16.28 -5.64
N ALA A 84 -4.39 -15.11 -5.06
CA ALA A 84 -5.61 -14.87 -4.27
C ALA A 84 -5.94 -13.37 -4.12
N GLU A 85 -7.22 -13.08 -3.85
CA GLU A 85 -7.67 -11.78 -3.34
C GLU A 85 -7.19 -11.53 -1.91
N VAL A 86 -6.77 -10.30 -1.61
CA VAL A 86 -6.38 -9.87 -0.26
C VAL A 86 -7.34 -8.81 0.28
N LYS A 87 -7.54 -8.81 1.60
CA LYS A 87 -8.53 -7.92 2.24
C LYS A 87 -8.07 -6.46 2.34
N LEU A 88 -6.76 -6.23 2.42
CA LEU A 88 -6.15 -4.92 2.60
C LEU A 88 -4.76 -4.90 1.97
N CYS A 89 -4.43 -3.81 1.27
CA CYS A 89 -3.10 -3.60 0.72
C CYS A 89 -2.72 -2.11 0.69
N GLY A 90 -1.65 -1.73 1.37
CA GLY A 90 -1.19 -0.33 1.46
C GLY A 90 -0.71 0.26 0.14
N HIS A 91 0.37 -0.28 -0.42
CA HIS A 91 1.03 0.29 -1.59
C HIS A 91 0.12 0.30 -2.83
N ALA A 92 -0.72 -0.73 -3.02
CA ALA A 92 -1.66 -0.76 -4.15
C ALA A 92 -2.87 0.19 -3.96
N THR A 93 -3.23 0.53 -2.71
CA THR A 93 -4.19 1.63 -2.43
C THR A 93 -3.56 2.98 -2.72
N LEU A 94 -2.29 3.18 -2.34
CA LEU A 94 -1.53 4.38 -2.65
C LEU A 94 -1.42 4.57 -4.17
N ALA A 95 -1.08 3.51 -4.91
CA ALA A 95 -1.04 3.48 -6.36
C ALA A 95 -2.39 3.84 -7.00
N ALA A 96 -3.49 3.26 -6.50
CA ALA A 96 -4.84 3.54 -6.98
C ALA A 96 -5.23 5.01 -6.79
N ALA A 97 -4.97 5.57 -5.60
CA ALA A 97 -5.22 6.96 -5.29
C ALA A 97 -4.37 7.90 -6.18
N HIS A 98 -3.08 7.60 -6.32
CA HIS A 98 -2.17 8.35 -7.18
C HIS A 98 -2.67 8.37 -8.63
N PHE A 99 -3.08 7.21 -9.17
CA PHE A 99 -3.65 7.12 -10.52
C PHE A 99 -4.92 7.96 -10.67
N LEU A 100 -5.84 7.93 -9.69
CA LEU A 100 -7.08 8.71 -9.77
C LEU A 100 -6.82 10.22 -9.69
N PHE A 101 -5.94 10.68 -8.80
CA PHE A 101 -5.59 12.09 -8.68
C PHE A 101 -4.83 12.62 -9.91
N THR A 102 -3.92 11.83 -10.49
CA THR A 102 -3.09 12.27 -11.63
C THR A 102 -3.75 12.11 -12.99
N SER A 103 -4.71 11.19 -13.13
CA SER A 103 -5.45 10.99 -14.40
C SER A 103 -6.52 12.05 -14.67
N GLY A 104 -6.80 12.95 -13.71
CA GLY A 104 -7.91 13.90 -13.78
C GLY A 104 -9.29 13.24 -13.61
N SER A 105 -9.34 11.99 -13.15
CA SER A 105 -10.60 11.25 -12.95
C SER A 105 -11.42 11.77 -11.76
N VAL A 106 -10.76 12.49 -10.84
CA VAL A 106 -11.36 13.15 -9.67
C VAL A 106 -10.80 14.55 -9.51
N SER A 107 -11.66 15.49 -9.08
CA SER A 107 -11.28 16.87 -8.71
C SER A 107 -11.29 17.10 -7.20
N ALA A 108 -11.83 16.17 -6.42
CA ALA A 108 -11.87 16.23 -4.97
C ALA A 108 -10.49 15.90 -4.37
N ASN A 109 -10.23 16.41 -3.16
CA ASN A 109 -9.00 16.10 -2.41
C ASN A 109 -9.08 14.79 -1.63
N ILE A 110 -10.26 14.18 -1.50
CA ILE A 110 -10.47 12.94 -0.76
C ILE A 110 -11.18 11.95 -1.69
N ILE A 111 -10.72 10.69 -1.67
CA ILE A 111 -11.36 9.56 -2.34
C ILE A 111 -11.76 8.54 -1.28
N GLU A 112 -12.94 7.95 -1.43
CA GLU A 112 -13.39 6.84 -0.60
C GLU A 112 -13.30 5.53 -1.39
N PHE A 113 -12.66 4.53 -0.80
CA PHE A 113 -12.56 3.19 -1.35
C PHE A 113 -13.41 2.22 -0.53
N LEU A 114 -14.39 1.59 -1.18
CA LEU A 114 -15.15 0.49 -0.60
C LEU A 114 -14.43 -0.83 -0.84
N THR A 115 -14.05 -1.50 0.25
CA THR A 115 -13.14 -2.66 0.24
C THR A 115 -13.64 -3.76 1.17
N LEU A 116 -13.00 -4.94 1.16
CA LEU A 116 -13.31 -6.03 2.11
C LEU A 116 -12.94 -5.68 3.57
N SER A 117 -12.07 -4.69 3.77
CA SER A 117 -11.69 -4.17 5.09
C SER A 117 -12.51 -2.96 5.52
N GLY A 118 -13.61 -2.65 4.81
CA GLY A 118 -14.45 -1.48 5.06
C GLY A 118 -14.12 -0.31 4.13
N VAL A 119 -14.53 0.90 4.52
CA VAL A 119 -14.23 2.11 3.77
C VAL A 119 -12.85 2.63 4.17
N LEU A 120 -11.97 2.80 3.18
CA LEU A 120 -10.67 3.46 3.34
C LEU A 120 -10.72 4.84 2.70
N THR A 121 -9.96 5.80 3.23
CA THR A 121 -9.86 7.13 2.62
C THR A 121 -8.43 7.41 2.16
N ALA A 122 -8.33 8.07 1.01
CA ALA A 122 -7.07 8.62 0.51
C ALA A 122 -7.24 10.12 0.33
N LYS A 123 -6.37 10.89 0.98
CA LYS A 123 -6.39 12.35 0.95
C LYS A 123 -5.15 12.89 0.25
N ARG A 124 -5.38 13.74 -0.75
CA ARG A 124 -4.35 14.54 -1.41
C ARG A 124 -3.91 15.67 -0.48
N VAL A 125 -2.63 15.73 -0.19
CA VAL A 125 -2.02 16.77 0.66
C VAL A 125 -0.98 17.53 -0.17
N PRO A 126 -1.16 18.84 -0.40
CA PRO A 126 -0.16 19.64 -1.10
C PRO A 126 1.19 19.58 -0.37
N GLU A 127 2.26 19.31 -1.10
CA GLU A 127 3.61 19.48 -0.53
C GLU A 127 3.97 20.96 -0.57
N ALA A 128 4.50 21.48 0.55
CA ALA A 128 5.14 22.79 0.52
C ALA A 128 6.28 22.74 -0.51
N GLN A 129 6.33 23.71 -1.44
CA GLN A 129 7.35 23.72 -2.49
C GLN A 129 8.74 23.60 -1.85
N LYS A 130 9.40 22.45 -2.05
CA LYS A 130 10.83 22.34 -1.82
C LYS A 130 11.48 23.25 -2.87
N SER A 131 12.24 24.24 -2.43
CA SER A 131 12.71 25.38 -3.22
C SER A 131 13.59 25.06 -4.43
N ASP A 132 13.97 23.80 -4.69
CA ASP A 132 15.11 23.51 -5.59
C ASP A 132 14.92 22.34 -6.55
N SER A 133 13.70 21.88 -6.85
CA SER A 133 13.51 20.86 -7.90
C SER A 133 12.20 21.04 -8.66
N LEU A 134 12.24 21.88 -9.69
CA LEU A 134 11.26 21.86 -10.77
C LEU A 134 11.41 20.52 -11.52
N ASN A 135 10.62 19.52 -11.13
CA ASN A 135 10.45 18.28 -11.89
C ASN A 135 9.67 18.60 -13.18
N LEU A 136 10.36 19.15 -14.18
CA LEU A 136 9.83 19.36 -15.51
C LEU A 136 9.92 18.04 -16.29
N LEU A 137 8.87 17.24 -16.24
CA LEU A 137 8.58 16.27 -17.30
C LEU A 137 7.59 16.95 -18.25
N ASN A 138 7.99 17.10 -19.52
CA ASN A 138 7.19 17.66 -20.62
C ASN A 138 6.78 19.15 -20.54
N GLY A 139 7.42 19.96 -19.69
CA GLY A 139 7.19 21.41 -19.68
C GLY A 139 5.92 21.86 -18.94
N GLU A 140 5.23 20.95 -18.28
CA GLU A 140 4.12 21.25 -17.38
C GLU A 140 4.62 21.14 -15.93
N ALA A 141 4.25 22.11 -15.09
CA ALA A 141 4.54 22.06 -13.66
C ALA A 141 3.71 20.93 -13.05
N GLN A 142 4.34 19.81 -12.72
CA GLN A 142 3.67 18.74 -11.99
C GLN A 142 3.49 19.21 -10.55
N GLU A 143 2.23 19.35 -10.11
CA GLU A 143 1.93 19.61 -8.70
C GLU A 143 2.49 18.46 -7.86
N CYS A 144 3.47 18.75 -7.00
CA CYS A 144 3.92 17.79 -5.98
C CYS A 144 2.91 17.73 -4.84
N PHE A 145 2.47 16.51 -4.52
CA PHE A 145 1.57 16.25 -3.41
C PHE A 145 1.91 14.90 -2.78
N SER A 146 1.66 14.79 -1.47
CA SER A 146 1.67 13.51 -0.77
C SER A 146 0.24 12.97 -0.69
N ILE A 147 0.11 11.66 -0.44
CA ILE A 147 -1.18 11.01 -0.20
C ILE A 147 -1.19 10.43 1.20
N GLU A 148 -2.12 10.88 2.03
CA GLU A 148 -2.41 10.30 3.34
C GLU A 148 -3.46 9.20 3.18
N LEU A 149 -3.19 8.02 3.75
CA LEU A 149 -4.13 6.90 3.78
C LEU A 149 -4.61 6.66 5.21
N ASP A 150 -5.94 6.55 5.40
CA ASP A 150 -6.53 6.20 6.68
C ASP A 150 -6.86 4.70 6.72
N PHE A 151 -6.06 3.95 7.49
CA PHE A 151 -6.06 2.49 7.53
C PHE A 151 -6.42 1.96 8.93
N PRO A 152 -7.03 0.76 9.02
CA PRO A 152 -7.34 0.16 10.31
C PRO A 152 -6.07 -0.13 11.11
N ILE A 153 -6.12 0.13 12.42
CA ILE A 153 -5.04 -0.21 13.34
C ILE A 153 -4.96 -1.73 13.49
N VAL A 154 -3.72 -2.27 13.45
CA VAL A 154 -3.44 -3.67 13.80
C VAL A 154 -2.83 -3.70 15.21
N PRO A 155 -3.57 -4.18 16.23
CA PRO A 155 -3.03 -4.28 17.59
C PRO A 155 -1.84 -5.23 17.68
N MET A 156 -1.00 -4.98 18.69
CA MET A 156 0.15 -5.82 19.02
C MET A 156 -0.06 -6.46 20.39
N THR A 157 0.42 -7.68 20.55
CA THR A 157 0.46 -8.41 21.82
C THR A 157 1.89 -8.77 22.16
N GLU A 158 2.14 -8.95 23.46
CA GLU A 158 3.43 -9.44 23.97
C GLU A 158 3.79 -10.79 23.35
N PHE A 159 5.07 -10.98 23.09
CA PHE A 159 5.60 -12.22 22.53
C PHE A 159 6.28 -13.07 23.61
N ASN A 160 6.19 -14.40 23.49
CA ASN A 160 6.75 -15.31 24.47
C ASN A 160 8.29 -15.34 24.41
N CYS A 161 8.94 -14.99 25.52
CA CYS A 161 10.40 -14.97 25.64
C CYS A 161 11.10 -16.30 25.31
N ALA A 162 10.41 -17.45 25.44
CA ALA A 162 10.99 -18.76 25.17
C ALA A 162 11.42 -18.95 23.70
N GLU A 163 10.80 -18.21 22.77
CA GLU A 163 11.01 -18.35 21.33
C GLU A 163 11.99 -17.31 20.75
N VAL A 164 12.49 -16.39 21.57
CA VAL A 164 13.43 -15.31 21.16
C VAL A 164 14.71 -15.88 20.56
N SER A 165 15.22 -17.00 21.11
CA SER A 165 16.44 -17.65 20.59
C SER A 165 16.26 -18.18 19.17
N SER A 166 15.09 -18.76 18.87
CA SER A 166 14.72 -19.24 17.53
C SER A 166 14.63 -18.09 16.54
N ILE A 167 14.04 -16.95 16.94
CA ILE A 167 13.93 -15.77 16.09
C ILE A 167 15.30 -15.13 15.84
N SER A 168 16.14 -14.99 16.86
CA SER A 168 17.50 -14.46 16.68
C SER A 168 18.30 -15.33 15.71
N LYS A 169 18.18 -16.66 15.81
CA LYS A 169 18.79 -17.60 14.86
C LYS A 169 18.24 -17.40 13.44
N ALA A 170 16.92 -17.24 13.29
CA ALA A 170 16.26 -16.96 12.02
C ALA A 170 16.75 -15.66 11.35
N LEU A 171 17.17 -14.68 12.15
CA LEU A 171 17.74 -13.42 11.67
C LEU A 171 19.28 -13.46 11.52
N GLY A 172 19.89 -14.65 11.55
CA GLY A 172 21.34 -14.82 11.34
C GLY A 172 22.18 -14.61 12.60
N GLY A 173 21.60 -14.80 13.78
CA GLY A 173 22.27 -14.57 15.06
C GLY A 173 22.33 -13.10 15.45
N ALA A 174 21.30 -12.34 15.08
CA ALA A 174 21.19 -10.93 15.45
C ALA A 174 21.19 -10.80 16.98
N ASN A 175 22.32 -10.38 17.56
CA ASN A 175 22.49 -10.13 19.00
C ASN A 175 21.93 -8.76 19.43
N SER A 176 21.16 -8.10 18.56
CA SER A 176 20.71 -6.72 18.73
C SER A 176 19.18 -6.61 18.77
N VAL A 177 18.48 -7.71 19.02
CA VAL A 177 17.02 -7.71 19.23
C VAL A 177 16.71 -7.02 20.55
N MET A 178 15.95 -5.94 20.47
CA MET A 178 15.53 -5.12 21.62
C MET A 178 14.13 -5.53 22.10
N GLU A 179 13.22 -5.81 21.17
CA GLU A 179 11.84 -6.13 21.46
C GLU A 179 11.27 -7.05 20.37
N ILE A 180 10.37 -7.95 20.77
CA ILE A 180 9.59 -8.76 19.83
C ILE A 180 8.12 -8.64 20.25
N LYS A 181 7.27 -8.31 19.29
CA LYS A 181 5.81 -8.35 19.45
C LYS A 181 5.19 -9.25 18.40
N LYS A 182 3.94 -9.62 18.63
CA LYS A 182 3.12 -10.29 17.65
C LYS A 182 1.93 -9.42 17.28
N THR A 183 1.65 -9.28 16.00
CA THR A 183 0.46 -8.56 15.54
C THR A 183 -0.76 -9.48 15.62
N THR A 184 -1.96 -8.90 15.73
CA THR A 184 -3.21 -9.69 15.61
C THR A 184 -3.41 -10.26 14.20
N ALA A 185 -2.65 -9.78 13.20
CA ALA A 185 -2.54 -10.34 11.86
C ALA A 185 -1.54 -11.52 11.77
N ASP A 186 -1.04 -11.98 12.92
CA ASP A 186 -0.15 -13.15 13.05
C ASP A 186 1.28 -12.91 12.53
N ASP A 187 1.70 -11.67 12.33
CA ASP A 187 3.10 -11.33 11.99
C ASP A 187 3.93 -11.09 13.24
N LEU A 188 5.21 -11.47 13.21
CA LEU A 188 6.19 -11.11 14.23
C LEU A 188 6.76 -9.73 13.90
N PHE A 189 6.82 -8.85 14.89
CA PHE A 189 7.40 -7.52 14.78
C PHE A 189 8.65 -7.45 15.66
N VAL A 190 9.82 -7.39 15.03
CA VAL A 190 11.12 -7.45 15.70
C VAL A 190 11.82 -6.10 15.61
N VAL A 191 12.06 -5.49 16.77
CA VAL A 191 12.78 -4.22 16.88
C VAL A 191 14.24 -4.49 17.18
N LEU A 192 15.12 -4.01 16.31
CA LEU A 192 16.56 -4.03 16.47
C LEU A 192 17.08 -2.67 16.97
N ALA A 193 18.30 -2.67 17.49
CA ALA A 193 18.91 -1.48 18.08
C ALA A 193 19.11 -0.29 17.10
N SER A 194 19.13 -0.51 15.78
CA SER A 194 19.30 0.56 14.77
C SER A 194 18.94 0.09 13.35
N GLY A 195 18.70 1.04 12.44
CA GLY A 195 18.53 0.77 11.02
C GLY A 195 19.76 0.13 10.37
N LYS A 196 20.97 0.39 10.91
CA LYS A 196 22.17 -0.35 10.48
C LYS A 196 22.07 -1.84 10.84
N ALA A 197 21.59 -2.15 12.05
CA ALA A 197 21.38 -3.54 12.45
C ALA A 197 20.34 -4.23 11.55
N VAL A 198 19.29 -3.51 11.11
CA VAL A 198 18.31 -4.01 10.12
C VAL A 198 18.99 -4.31 8.78
N ALA A 199 19.77 -3.37 8.25
CA ALA A 199 20.46 -3.53 6.97
C ALA A 199 21.49 -4.68 6.98
N ASP A 200 22.09 -4.96 8.14
CA ASP A 200 23.10 -6.00 8.31
C ASP A 200 22.48 -7.40 8.59
N VAL A 201 21.15 -7.52 8.73
CA VAL A 201 20.47 -8.80 8.95
C VAL A 201 20.76 -9.78 7.81
N LYS A 202 21.00 -11.05 8.15
CA LYS A 202 21.17 -12.15 7.19
C LYS A 202 20.11 -13.22 7.42
N PRO A 203 18.91 -13.05 6.82
CA PRO A 203 17.78 -13.95 7.04
C PRO A 203 18.14 -15.40 6.73
N GLN A 204 17.85 -16.32 7.64
CA GLN A 204 17.96 -17.76 7.44
C GLN A 204 16.57 -18.31 7.12
N PHE A 205 16.21 -18.34 5.84
CA PHE A 205 14.83 -18.64 5.41
C PHE A 205 14.29 -19.99 5.92
N ASP A 206 15.15 -21.03 5.98
CA ASP A 206 14.78 -22.34 6.55
C ASP A 206 14.43 -22.27 8.04
N GLU A 207 15.04 -21.34 8.77
CA GLU A 207 14.73 -21.11 10.19
C GLU A 207 13.52 -20.19 10.34
N ILE A 208 13.35 -19.20 9.46
CA ILE A 208 12.16 -18.33 9.40
C ILE A 208 10.90 -19.16 9.18
N GLN A 209 10.95 -20.18 8.31
CA GLN A 209 9.82 -21.07 8.07
C GLN A 209 9.37 -21.83 9.34
N LYS A 210 10.26 -21.99 10.31
CA LYS A 210 9.97 -22.66 11.61
C LYS A 210 9.48 -21.67 12.67
N CYS A 211 9.59 -20.37 12.42
CA CYS A 211 9.09 -19.35 13.34
C CYS A 211 7.56 -19.36 13.35
N PRO A 212 6.94 -19.00 14.49
CA PRO A 212 5.50 -18.86 14.56
C PRO A 212 5.04 -17.65 13.73
N GLY A 213 3.80 -17.71 13.27
CA GLY A 213 3.18 -16.61 12.55
C GLY A 213 3.30 -16.71 11.02
N ARG A 214 2.77 -15.69 10.34
CA ARG A 214 2.75 -15.59 8.88
C ARG A 214 4.07 -15.06 8.30
N GLY A 215 4.74 -14.18 9.02
CA GLY A 215 5.95 -13.51 8.56
C GLY A 215 6.66 -12.74 9.68
N ILE A 216 7.82 -12.16 9.33
CA ILE A 216 8.65 -11.39 10.25
C ILE A 216 8.89 -10.00 9.65
N ILE A 217 8.50 -8.97 10.39
CA ILE A 217 8.79 -7.56 10.13
C ILE A 217 9.98 -7.19 11.03
N VAL A 218 11.05 -6.69 10.43
CA VAL A 218 12.24 -6.26 11.17
C VAL A 218 12.42 -4.76 10.97
N THR A 219 12.56 -4.03 12.07
CA THR A 219 12.71 -2.57 12.07
C THR A 219 13.71 -2.12 13.12
N GLY A 220 14.18 -0.88 13.08
CA GLY A 220 15.08 -0.33 14.09
C GLY A 220 15.38 1.13 13.81
N LEU A 221 15.56 1.93 14.85
CA LEU A 221 15.69 3.40 14.73
C LEU A 221 16.60 3.84 13.57
N ALA A 222 16.06 4.68 12.68
CA ALA A 222 16.79 5.13 11.51
C ALA A 222 18.01 5.99 11.90
N PRO A 223 19.07 6.03 11.08
CA PRO A 223 20.22 6.90 11.34
C PRO A 223 19.79 8.38 11.39
N PRO A 224 20.38 9.20 12.28
CA PRO A 224 20.10 10.63 12.33
C PRO A 224 20.32 11.31 10.97
N GLY A 225 19.37 12.15 10.55
CA GLY A 225 19.44 12.88 9.28
C GLY A 225 19.05 12.07 8.04
N SER A 226 18.60 10.83 8.18
CA SER A 226 18.10 10.01 7.06
C SER A 226 16.74 10.46 6.51
N GLY A 227 15.98 11.24 7.29
CA GLY A 227 14.61 11.65 6.94
C GLY A 227 13.54 10.59 7.26
N PHE A 228 13.93 9.49 7.90
CA PHE A 228 13.04 8.42 8.34
C PHE A 228 13.10 8.26 9.86
N ASP A 229 12.04 7.70 10.45
CA ASP A 229 11.96 7.44 11.89
C ASP A 229 12.58 6.06 12.27
N PHE A 230 12.40 5.03 11.43
CA PHE A 230 12.77 3.63 11.68
C PHE A 230 13.23 2.88 10.42
#